data_AF-A0A428Z7B6-F1
#
_entry.id   AF-A0A428Z7B6-F1
#
_cell.length_a   1.000
_cell.length_b   1.000
_cell.length_c   1.000
_cell.angle_alpha   90.00
_cell.angle_beta   90.00
_cell.angle_gamma   90.00
#
_symmetry.space_group_name_H-M   'P 1'
#
loop_
_entity.id
_entity.type
_entity.pdbx_description
1 polymer ?
#
loop_
_entity_poly.entity_id
_entity_poly.type
_entity_poly.pdbx_seq_one_letter_code
_entity_poly.pdbx_strand_id
1 'polypeptide(L)'
;MEAASAVELLKQLVYKPGWTIDAEDHTHRFEGTVKVRFTFPAHRSERNFAPEGYPEKITTYAEFPIVVADCDDVELYRRVLVKIMEVELHEAREFLRVPPTYWAPFHPHRVDGMKRWGDAPGDLLYGIS
;
A
#
# COMPACT_ATOMS: atom_id res chain seq x y z
N MET A 1 -4.33 20.91 -7.07
CA MET A 1 -4.28 20.56 -8.50
C MET A 1 -5.62 20.03 -8.98
N GLU A 2 -5.95 20.21 -10.26
CA GLU A 2 -7.12 19.57 -10.88
C GLU A 2 -6.95 18.04 -10.99
N ALA A 3 -8.04 17.30 -10.82
CA ALA A 3 -8.03 15.84 -10.83
C ALA A 3 -7.48 15.26 -12.14
N ALA A 4 -7.86 15.84 -13.29
CA ALA A 4 -7.37 15.41 -14.61
C ALA A 4 -5.84 15.57 -14.73
N SER A 5 -5.28 16.70 -14.26
CA SER A 5 -3.82 16.90 -14.27
C SER A 5 -3.11 15.91 -13.36
N ALA A 6 -3.67 15.63 -12.17
CA ALA A 6 -3.11 14.64 -11.26
C ALA A 6 -3.10 13.24 -11.89
N VAL A 7 -4.19 12.81 -12.51
CA VAL A 7 -4.27 11.52 -13.22
C VAL A 7 -3.16 11.36 -14.25
N GLU A 8 -2.91 12.39 -15.08
CA GLU A 8 -1.86 12.35 -16.11
C GLU A 8 -0.46 12.28 -15.51
N LEU A 9 -0.18 13.02 -14.44
CA LEU A 9 1.11 12.94 -13.73
C LEU A 9 1.33 11.56 -13.11
N LEU A 10 0.30 10.98 -12.49
CA LEU A 10 0.39 9.69 -11.82
C LEU A 10 0.65 8.54 -12.78
N LYS A 11 0.03 8.56 -13.96
CA LYS A 11 0.22 7.53 -15.01
C LYS A 11 1.63 7.51 -15.60
N GLN A 12 2.41 8.58 -15.40
CA GLN A 12 3.81 8.65 -15.84
C GLN A 12 4.79 8.08 -14.81
N LEU A 13 4.33 7.82 -13.58
CA LEU A 13 5.20 7.32 -12.53
C LEU A 13 5.57 5.87 -12.77
N VAL A 14 6.85 5.57 -12.55
CA VAL A 14 7.40 4.22 -12.59
C VAL A 14 7.97 3.89 -11.22
N TYR A 15 7.74 2.67 -10.77
CA TYR A 15 8.30 2.14 -9.54
C TYR A 15 9.03 0.82 -9.82
N LYS A 16 9.12 -0.08 -8.84
CA LYS A 16 9.81 -1.37 -8.94
C LYS A 16 9.31 -2.23 -10.11
N PRO A 17 10.13 -3.19 -10.59
CA PRO A 17 9.71 -4.14 -11.63
C PRO A 17 8.39 -4.84 -11.29
N GLY A 18 7.49 -4.92 -12.27
CA GLY A 18 6.19 -5.57 -12.15
C GLY A 18 5.10 -4.71 -11.48
N TRP A 19 5.45 -3.56 -10.89
CA TRP A 19 4.47 -2.63 -10.36
C TRP A 19 3.90 -1.74 -11.47
N THR A 20 2.60 -1.51 -11.44
CA THR A 20 1.94 -0.47 -12.25
C THR A 20 1.12 0.45 -11.36
N ILE A 21 1.07 1.72 -11.76
CA ILE A 21 0.32 2.78 -11.09
C ILE A 21 -0.73 3.27 -12.09
N ASP A 22 -2.00 3.08 -11.76
CA ASP A 22 -3.13 3.64 -12.50
C ASP A 22 -3.85 4.67 -11.64
N ALA A 23 -4.52 5.61 -12.27
CA ALA A 23 -5.28 6.66 -11.59
C ALA A 23 -6.53 7.02 -12.39
N GLU A 24 -7.65 7.20 -11.69
CA GLU A 24 -8.90 7.68 -12.25
C GLU A 24 -9.49 8.82 -11.41
N ASP A 25 -10.29 9.66 -12.07
CA ASP A 25 -11.03 10.73 -11.43
C ASP A 25 -12.03 10.13 -10.42
N HIS A 26 -11.95 10.60 -9.17
CA HIS A 26 -12.83 10.17 -8.09
C HIS A 26 -13.62 11.33 -7.46
N THR A 27 -13.67 12.48 -8.14
CA THR A 27 -14.36 13.71 -7.71
C THR A 27 -15.86 13.51 -7.52
N HIS A 28 -16.46 12.59 -8.28
CA HIS A 28 -17.88 12.22 -8.16
C HIS A 28 -18.25 11.61 -6.79
N ARG A 29 -17.26 11.07 -6.06
CA ARG A 29 -17.46 10.49 -4.73
C ARG A 29 -16.91 11.39 -3.62
N PHE A 30 -15.75 11.99 -3.86
CA PHE A 30 -15.09 12.90 -2.92
C PHE A 30 -14.45 14.04 -3.69
N GLU A 31 -14.83 15.28 -3.39
CA GLU A 31 -14.33 16.47 -4.09
C GLU A 31 -12.79 16.52 -4.11
N GLY A 32 -12.23 16.92 -5.25
CA GLY A 32 -10.78 17.05 -5.43
C GLY A 32 -9.99 15.78 -5.14
N THR A 33 -10.53 14.60 -5.41
CA THR A 33 -9.89 13.31 -5.13
C THR A 33 -9.68 12.50 -6.41
N VAL A 34 -8.55 11.81 -6.49
CA VAL A 34 -8.31 10.75 -7.49
C VAL A 34 -8.22 9.40 -6.78
N LYS A 35 -8.63 8.33 -7.45
CA LYS A 35 -8.41 6.97 -6.96
C LYS A 35 -7.17 6.42 -7.63
N VAL A 36 -6.19 6.00 -6.84
CA VAL A 36 -4.93 5.45 -7.32
C VAL A 36 -4.91 3.95 -7.07
N ARG A 37 -4.58 3.17 -8.09
CA ARG A 37 -4.46 1.72 -8.04
C ARG A 37 -3.01 1.31 -8.26
N PHE A 38 -2.46 0.59 -7.29
CA PHE A 38 -1.17 -0.09 -7.41
C PHE A 38 -1.44 -1.55 -7.74
N THR A 39 -0.98 -2.04 -8.90
CA THR A 39 -0.99 -3.48 -9.22
C THR A 39 0.43 -4.00 -9.16
N PHE A 40 0.68 -5.12 -8.47
CA PHE A 40 2.04 -5.57 -8.17
C PHE A 40 2.15 -7.10 -8.03
N PRO A 41 3.34 -7.66 -8.30
CA PRO A 41 3.62 -9.06 -8.01
C PRO A 41 3.77 -9.26 -6.50
N ALA A 42 3.14 -10.31 -6.00
CA ALA A 42 3.24 -10.75 -4.60
C ALA A 42 3.35 -12.27 -4.53
N HIS A 43 3.46 -12.77 -3.31
CA HIS A 43 3.38 -14.20 -3.04
C HIS A 43 2.10 -14.52 -2.27
N ARG A 44 1.66 -15.77 -2.33
CA ARG A 44 0.60 -16.26 -1.46
C ARG A 44 1.07 -16.29 0.00
N SER A 45 0.51 -15.41 0.84
CA SER A 45 0.96 -15.18 2.22
C SER A 45 0.37 -16.17 3.23
N GLU A 46 -0.37 -17.19 2.78
CA GLU A 46 -1.01 -18.19 3.64
C GLU A 46 0.01 -18.92 4.53
N ARG A 47 -0.39 -19.19 5.78
CA ARG A 47 0.48 -19.75 6.82
C ARG A 47 1.11 -21.08 6.43
N ASN A 48 0.39 -21.92 5.69
CA ASN A 48 0.85 -23.24 5.25
C ASN A 48 2.00 -23.16 4.24
N PHE A 49 2.19 -22.05 3.53
CA PHE A 49 3.30 -21.86 2.60
C PHE A 49 4.56 -21.27 3.23
N ALA A 50 4.46 -20.76 4.46
CA ALA A 50 5.59 -20.17 5.18
C ALA A 50 6.80 -21.12 5.39
N PRO A 51 6.62 -22.43 5.69
CA PRO A 51 7.75 -23.36 5.80
C PRO A 51 8.54 -23.52 4.50
N GLU A 52 7.88 -23.30 3.36
CA GLU A 52 8.45 -23.48 2.00
C GLU A 52 8.97 -22.16 1.41
N GLY A 53 8.87 -21.06 2.16
CA GLY A 53 9.29 -19.73 1.68
C GLY A 53 8.34 -19.13 0.65
N TYR A 54 7.05 -19.45 0.70
CA TYR A 54 6.00 -18.87 -0.15
C TYR A 54 6.24 -19.06 -1.67
N PRO A 55 6.23 -20.31 -2.19
CA PRO A 55 6.61 -20.58 -3.58
C PRO A 55 5.62 -20.02 -4.63
N GLU A 56 4.35 -19.86 -4.26
CA GLU A 56 3.30 -19.44 -5.19
C GLU A 56 3.31 -17.92 -5.40
N LYS A 57 3.49 -17.50 -6.65
CA LYS A 57 3.43 -16.10 -7.08
C LYS A 57 2.04 -15.73 -7.57
N ILE A 58 1.62 -14.52 -7.27
CA ILE A 58 0.35 -13.94 -7.72
C ILE A 58 0.56 -12.50 -8.18
N THR A 59 -0.42 -11.98 -8.91
CA THR A 59 -0.57 -10.53 -9.14
C THR A 59 -1.75 -10.06 -8.31
N THR A 60 -1.54 -9.03 -7.50
CA THR A 60 -2.57 -8.43 -6.65
C THR A 60 -2.62 -6.92 -6.84
N TYR A 61 -3.53 -6.24 -6.15
CA TYR A 61 -3.66 -4.79 -6.22
C TYR A 61 -4.12 -4.17 -4.89
N ALA A 62 -3.81 -2.89 -4.73
CA ALA A 62 -4.33 -2.03 -3.66
C ALA A 62 -4.83 -0.71 -4.26
N GLU A 63 -5.95 -0.20 -3.74
CA GLU A 63 -6.57 1.05 -4.21
C GLU A 63 -6.72 2.05 -3.06
N PHE A 64 -6.35 3.30 -3.31
CA PHE A 64 -6.44 4.38 -2.32
C PHE A 64 -7.06 5.63 -2.92
N PRO A 65 -8.00 6.28 -2.23
CA PRO A 65 -8.35 7.66 -2.55
C PRO A 65 -7.20 8.59 -2.11
N ILE A 66 -6.76 9.47 -3.00
CA ILE A 66 -5.78 10.53 -2.72
C ILE A 66 -6.43 11.87 -3.03
N VAL A 67 -6.54 12.72 -2.02
CA VAL A 67 -6.99 14.11 -2.20
C VAL A 67 -5.88 14.88 -2.91
N VAL A 68 -6.23 15.56 -4.00
CA VAL A 68 -5.31 16.34 -4.85
C VAL A 68 -5.68 17.83 -4.92
N ALA A 69 -6.81 18.22 -4.30
CA ALA A 69 -7.12 19.62 -4.03
C ALA A 69 -5.92 20.29 -3.36
N ASP A 70 -5.57 21.49 -3.85
CA ASP A 70 -4.46 22.32 -3.34
C ASP A 70 -3.06 21.67 -3.32
N CYS A 71 -2.89 20.50 -3.92
CA CYS A 71 -1.56 19.89 -4.10
C CYS A 71 -0.85 20.52 -5.29
N ASP A 72 0.48 20.68 -5.18
CA ASP A 72 1.39 20.74 -6.32
C ASP A 72 1.84 19.32 -6.71
N ASP A 73 2.74 19.21 -7.68
CA ASP A 73 3.28 17.94 -8.15
C ASP A 73 4.14 17.25 -7.09
N VAL A 74 4.95 18.00 -6.34
CA VAL A 74 5.80 17.47 -5.27
C VAL A 74 4.96 16.82 -4.16
N GLU A 75 3.90 17.49 -3.71
CA GLU A 75 3.00 16.98 -2.68
C GLU A 75 2.22 15.76 -3.18
N LEU A 76 1.77 15.77 -4.44
CA LEU A 76 1.15 14.61 -5.07
C LEU A 76 2.09 13.39 -5.03
N TYR A 77 3.34 13.55 -5.47
CA TYR A 77 4.32 12.45 -5.47
C TYR A 77 4.64 11.96 -4.06
N ARG A 78 4.73 12.86 -3.08
CA ARG A 78 4.91 12.49 -1.66
C ARG A 78 3.76 11.61 -1.18
N ARG A 79 2.51 12.00 -1.44
CA ARG A 79 1.31 11.23 -1.03
C ARG A 79 1.29 9.85 -1.68
N VAL A 80 1.62 9.75 -2.95
CA VAL A 80 1.69 8.48 -3.67
C VAL A 80 2.77 7.57 -3.08
N LEU A 81 3.96 8.12 -2.81
CA LEU A 81 5.05 7.36 -2.19
C LEU A 81 4.65 6.84 -0.81
N VAL A 82 3.94 7.63 0.00
CA VAL A 82 3.39 7.17 1.29
C VAL A 82 2.46 5.98 1.07
N LYS A 83 1.56 6.02 0.08
CA LYS A 83 0.67 4.89 -0.22
C LYS A 83 1.41 3.64 -0.71
N ILE A 84 2.49 3.80 -1.48
CA ILE A 84 3.37 2.67 -1.83
C ILE A 84 3.99 2.07 -0.55
N MET A 85 4.48 2.91 0.36
CA MET A 85 5.07 2.44 1.62
C MET A 85 4.06 1.74 2.52
N GLU A 86 2.79 2.19 2.54
CA GLU A 86 1.70 1.50 3.23
C GLU A 86 1.47 0.10 2.66
N VAL A 87 1.48 -0.08 1.33
CA VAL A 87 1.36 -1.40 0.69
C VAL A 87 2.54 -2.30 1.06
N GLU A 88 3.76 -1.80 0.95
CA GLU A 88 4.97 -2.58 1.27
C GLU A 88 4.99 -2.99 2.75
N LEU A 89 4.57 -2.09 3.64
CA LEU A 89 4.44 -2.39 5.07
C LEU A 89 3.36 -3.44 5.33
N HIS A 90 2.21 -3.34 4.64
CA HIS A 90 1.15 -4.35 4.71
C HIS A 90 1.69 -5.73 4.37
N GLU A 91 2.36 -5.87 3.22
CA GLU A 91 2.96 -7.13 2.77
C GLU A 91 3.98 -7.64 3.79
N ALA A 92 4.91 -6.80 4.25
CA ALA A 92 5.91 -7.18 5.24
C ALA A 92 5.28 -7.79 6.51
N ARG A 93 4.15 -7.23 6.96
CA ARG A 93 3.42 -7.73 8.13
C ARG A 93 2.65 -9.02 7.87
N GLU A 94 2.27 -9.31 6.63
CA GLU A 94 1.68 -10.61 6.26
C GLU A 94 2.71 -11.73 6.21
N PHE A 95 3.90 -11.46 5.67
CA PHE A 95 4.95 -12.46 5.48
C PHE A 95 5.82 -12.71 6.71
N LEU A 96 5.95 -11.74 7.61
CA LEU A 96 6.74 -11.89 8.83
C LEU A 96 6.07 -12.91 9.78
N ARG A 97 6.70 -14.07 9.93
CA ARG A 97 6.21 -15.18 10.74
C ARG A 97 7.30 -15.75 11.63
N VAL A 98 6.89 -16.27 12.79
CA VAL A 98 7.79 -16.82 13.79
C VAL A 98 7.66 -18.35 13.84
N PRO A 99 8.71 -19.12 13.49
CA PRO A 99 8.74 -20.58 13.63
C PRO A 99 8.67 -21.06 15.09
N PRO A 100 8.29 -22.33 15.36
CA PRO A 100 7.89 -23.36 14.40
C PRO A 100 6.41 -23.27 14.00
N THR A 101 5.64 -22.43 14.69
CA THR A 101 4.20 -22.33 14.43
C THR A 101 3.91 -21.45 13.21
N TYR A 102 4.84 -20.62 12.76
CA TYR A 102 4.63 -19.64 11.68
C TYR A 102 3.47 -18.69 12.00
N TRP A 103 3.30 -18.38 13.28
CA TRP A 103 2.34 -17.37 13.70
C TRP A 103 2.86 -15.98 13.30
N ALA A 104 1.95 -15.11 12.89
CA ALA A 104 2.27 -13.77 12.41
C ALA A 104 1.97 -12.73 13.52
N PRO A 105 2.99 -12.08 14.11
CA PRO A 105 2.81 -11.19 15.26
C PRO A 105 2.03 -9.92 14.96
N PHE A 106 2.14 -9.41 13.74
CA PHE A 106 1.62 -8.09 13.35
C PHE A 106 0.66 -8.16 12.17
N HIS A 107 0.09 -9.34 11.89
CA HIS A 107 -0.72 -9.57 10.69
C HIS A 107 -1.84 -8.51 10.57
N PRO A 108 -1.89 -7.73 9.46
CA PRO A 108 -2.78 -6.58 9.33
C PRO A 108 -4.27 -6.90 9.40
N HIS A 109 -4.65 -8.16 9.16
CA HIS A 109 -6.05 -8.61 9.18
C HIS A 109 -6.46 -9.28 10.49
N ARG A 110 -5.61 -9.29 11.51
CA ARG A 110 -5.92 -9.85 12.83
C ARG A 110 -5.99 -8.75 13.86
N VAL A 111 -7.07 -8.72 14.65
CA VAL A 111 -7.26 -7.73 15.72
C VAL A 111 -6.05 -7.65 16.64
N ASP A 112 -5.51 -8.79 17.08
CA ASP A 112 -4.32 -8.82 17.93
C ASP A 112 -3.06 -8.33 17.20
N GLY A 113 -2.95 -8.60 15.90
CA GLY A 113 -1.84 -8.14 15.06
C GLY A 113 -1.87 -6.62 14.87
N MET A 114 -3.05 -6.04 14.67
CA MET A 114 -3.25 -4.59 14.62
C MET A 114 -2.94 -3.92 15.95
N LYS A 115 -3.43 -4.48 17.07
CA LYS A 115 -3.16 -3.95 18.42
C LYS A 115 -1.67 -3.97 18.77
N ARG A 116 -0.96 -5.04 18.41
CA ARG A 116 0.48 -5.17 18.68
C ARG A 116 1.36 -4.30 17.81
N TRP A 117 0.85 -3.91 16.64
CA TRP A 117 1.52 -2.96 15.76
C TRP A 117 1.37 -1.52 16.29
N GLY A 118 0.13 -1.14 16.64
CA GLY A 118 -0.25 0.24 16.97
C GLY A 118 0.10 0.75 18.37
N ASP A 119 1.32 0.50 18.86
CA ASP A 119 1.86 1.31 19.96
C ASP A 119 2.42 2.63 19.38
N ALA A 120 1.73 3.72 19.73
CA ALA A 120 1.68 5.05 19.09
C ALA A 120 2.98 5.80 18.76
N PRO A 121 4.17 5.56 19.36
CA PRO A 121 5.37 6.31 18.98
C PRO A 121 6.01 5.90 17.65
N GLY A 122 5.79 4.66 17.19
CA GLY A 122 6.52 4.06 16.05
C GLY A 122 5.98 4.42 14.67
N ASP A 123 4.66 4.60 14.53
CA ASP A 123 4.02 4.91 13.25
C ASP A 123 4.40 6.32 12.72
N LEU A 124 4.84 7.21 13.62
CA LEU A 124 5.37 8.54 13.28
C LEU A 124 6.76 8.49 12.61
N LEU A 125 7.51 7.40 12.75
CA LEU A 125 8.87 7.31 12.19
C LEU A 125 8.87 7.21 10.66
N TYR A 126 7.75 6.74 10.07
CA TYR A 126 7.56 6.58 8.62
C TYR A 126 6.46 7.48 8.04
N GLY A 127 5.87 8.36 8.84
CA GLY A 127 4.84 9.30 8.37
C GLY A 127 3.54 8.65 7.89
N ILE A 128 3.21 7.46 8.39
CA ILE A 128 1.94 6.79 8.12
C ILE A 128 0.99 7.20 9.25
N SER A 129 0.08 8.13 8.97
CA SER A 129 -0.98 8.61 9.88
C SER A 129 -2.33 8.00 9.56
#